data_AF-A0A938GX87-F1
#
_entry.id   AF-A0A938GX87-F1
#
_cell.length_a   1.000
_cell.length_b   1.000
_cell.length_c   1.000
_cell.angle_alpha   90.00
_cell.angle_beta   90.00
_cell.angle_gamma   90.00
#
_symmetry.space_group_name_H-M   'P 1'
#
loop_
_entity.id
_entity.type
_entity.pdbx_description
1 polymer ?
#
loop_
_entity_poly.entity_id
_entity_poly.type
_entity_poly.pdbx_seq_one_letter_code
_entity_poly.pdbx_strand_id
1 'polypeptide(L)'
;MPDRRPPPNACANCGAQLPHSARACPECGADEHTGWRETSVYDGLDLPEDAWRDDSRPARHEAGSDWPRREGHRVPWYWWCAGALLIAALILGALRIP
;
A
#
# COMPACT_ATOMS: atom_id res chain seq x y z
N MET A 1 -21.52 -15.22 8.40
CA MET A 1 -21.29 -15.17 6.93
C MET A 1 -20.35 -14.01 6.70
N PRO A 2 -19.19 -14.19 6.04
CA PRO A 2 -18.32 -13.07 5.73
C PRO A 2 -19.08 -12.08 4.82
N ASP A 3 -19.02 -10.82 5.21
CA ASP A 3 -19.69 -9.69 4.57
C ASP A 3 -19.02 -9.44 3.22
N ARG A 4 -19.67 -9.84 2.12
CA ARG A 4 -19.16 -9.75 0.75
C ARG A 4 -19.18 -8.30 0.27
N ARG A 5 -18.40 -7.43 0.91
CA ARG A 5 -18.21 -6.08 0.40
C ARG A 5 -17.38 -6.13 -0.88
N PRO A 6 -17.82 -5.45 -1.95
CA PRO A 6 -17.03 -5.38 -3.17
C PRO A 6 -15.71 -4.67 -2.88
N PRO A 7 -14.64 -5.05 -3.59
CA PRO A 7 -13.34 -4.40 -3.47
C PRO A 7 -13.46 -2.90 -3.87
N PRO A 8 -13.05 -1.92 -3.03
CA PRO A 8 -12.76 -0.56 -3.45
C PRO A 8 -11.63 -0.56 -4.49
N ASN A 9 -11.54 0.57 -5.19
CA ASN A 9 -10.60 0.81 -6.27
C ASN A 9 -9.11 0.79 -5.85
N ALA A 10 -8.82 1.06 -4.57
CA ALA A 10 -7.47 1.07 -4.02
C ALA A 10 -7.43 0.36 -2.65
N CYS A 11 -6.31 -0.31 -2.38
CA CYS A 11 -6.08 -0.99 -1.11
C CYS A 11 -5.86 0.04 0.01
N ALA A 12 -6.62 -0.03 1.09
CA ALA A 12 -6.41 0.84 2.26
C ALA A 12 -5.08 0.55 2.98
N ASN A 13 -4.53 -0.67 2.85
CA ASN A 13 -3.28 -1.06 3.52
C ASN A 13 -2.03 -0.59 2.76
N CYS A 14 -1.97 -0.77 1.43
CA CYS A 14 -0.77 -0.46 0.64
C CYS A 14 -0.99 0.55 -0.50
N GLY A 15 -2.22 0.97 -0.77
CA GLY A 15 -2.57 1.91 -1.84
C GLY A 15 -2.59 1.31 -3.26
N ALA A 16 -2.36 0.02 -3.43
CA ALA A 16 -2.38 -0.62 -4.75
C ALA A 16 -3.77 -0.56 -5.38
N GLN A 17 -3.84 -0.40 -6.71
CA GLN A 17 -5.10 -0.50 -7.45
C GLN A 17 -5.63 -1.92 -7.45
N LEU A 18 -6.91 -2.06 -7.14
CA LEU A 18 -7.54 -3.36 -6.98
C LEU A 18 -8.49 -3.63 -8.16
N PRO A 19 -8.40 -4.80 -8.81
CA PRO A 19 -9.37 -5.18 -9.82
C PRO A 19 -10.75 -5.38 -9.17
N HIS A 20 -11.81 -5.11 -9.92
CA HIS A 20 -13.21 -5.20 -9.45
C HIS A 20 -13.60 -6.59 -8.89
N SER A 21 -12.86 -7.64 -9.22
CA SER A 21 -13.09 -9.01 -8.74
C SER A 21 -12.02 -9.51 -7.76
N ALA A 22 -11.16 -8.62 -7.25
CA ALA A 22 -10.12 -8.97 -6.28
C ALA A 22 -10.74 -9.49 -4.98
N ARG A 23 -10.31 -10.68 -4.53
CA ARG A 23 -10.62 -11.22 -3.20
C ARG A 23 -9.61 -10.81 -2.14
N ALA A 24 -8.39 -10.50 -2.57
CA ALA A 24 -7.31 -9.98 -1.77
C ALA A 24 -6.44 -9.05 -2.64
N CYS A 25 -5.71 -8.15 -2.00
CA CYS A 25 -4.75 -7.29 -2.65
C CYS A 25 -3.57 -8.13 -3.19
N PRO A 26 -3.24 -8.04 -4.50
CA PRO A 26 -2.15 -8.83 -5.08
C PRO A 26 -0.77 -8.41 -4.55
N GLU A 27 -0.64 -7.18 -4.04
CA GLU A 27 0.66 -6.64 -3.60
C GLU A 27 0.98 -6.95 -2.14
N CYS A 28 -0.02 -6.92 -1.25
CA CYS A 28 0.20 -7.07 0.19
C CYS A 28 -0.62 -8.16 0.85
N GLY A 29 -1.51 -8.84 0.12
CA GLY A 29 -2.35 -9.91 0.63
C GLY A 29 -3.54 -9.45 1.49
N ALA A 30 -3.76 -8.14 1.65
CA ALA A 30 -4.89 -7.60 2.41
C ALA A 30 -6.25 -8.03 1.81
N ASP A 31 -7.13 -8.53 2.66
CA ASP A 31 -8.45 -9.08 2.34
C ASP A 31 -9.55 -8.50 3.26
N GLU A 32 -10.81 -8.96 3.11
CA GLU A 32 -12.02 -8.40 3.78
C GLU A 32 -11.90 -8.41 5.30
N HIS A 33 -11.05 -9.27 5.82
CA HIS A 33 -10.77 -9.40 7.24
C HIS A 33 -9.62 -8.52 7.70
N THR A 34 -8.67 -8.22 6.81
CA THR A 34 -7.39 -7.62 7.17
C THR A 34 -7.19 -6.18 6.67
N GLY A 35 -7.88 -5.72 5.62
CA GLY A 35 -7.50 -4.42 5.03
C GLY A 35 -8.40 -3.74 4.01
N TRP A 36 -9.68 -4.11 3.84
CA TRP A 36 -10.65 -3.24 3.13
C TRP A 36 -11.47 -2.36 4.08
N ARG A 37 -11.03 -2.21 5.33
CA ARG A 37 -11.70 -1.30 6.26
C ARG A 37 -11.38 0.13 5.86
N GLU A 38 -12.37 0.80 5.28
CA GLU A 38 -12.35 2.26 5.04
C GLU A 38 -12.32 3.06 6.35
N THR A 39 -12.66 2.42 7.47
CA THR A 39 -12.63 2.98 8.82
C THR A 39 -11.55 2.29 9.66
N SER A 40 -10.48 3.02 9.99
CA SER A 40 -9.54 2.61 11.02
C SER A 40 -10.27 2.49 12.36
N VAL A 41 -9.78 1.65 13.29
CA VAL A 41 -10.34 1.57 14.66
C VAL A 41 -10.31 2.94 15.36
N TYR A 42 -9.47 3.86 14.86
CA TYR A 42 -9.28 5.21 15.37
C TYR A 42 -10.17 6.25 14.68
N ASP A 43 -10.89 5.91 13.61
CA ASP A 43 -11.74 6.85 12.86
C ASP A 43 -13.09 7.13 13.56
N GLY A 44 -13.40 6.39 14.63
CA GLY A 44 -14.56 6.61 15.51
C GLY A 44 -14.20 7.32 16.82
N LEU A 45 -12.99 7.87 16.92
CA LEU A 45 -12.64 8.71 18.06
C LEU A 45 -13.31 10.07 17.87
N ASP A 46 -14.14 10.44 18.85
CA ASP A 46 -14.75 11.77 18.96
C ASP A 46 -13.66 12.77 19.38
N LEU A 47 -12.73 13.03 18.47
CA LEU A 47 -11.63 13.96 18.64
C LEU A 47 -12.16 15.37 18.41
N PRO A 48 -11.92 16.32 19.34
CA PRO A 48 -12.35 17.69 19.15
C PRO A 48 -11.71 18.26 17.87
N GLU A 49 -12.45 19.11 17.17
CA GLU A 49 -12.09 19.62 15.84
C GLU A 49 -10.73 20.35 15.78
N ASP A 50 -10.19 20.75 16.93
CA ASP A 50 -8.88 21.38 17.09
C ASP A 50 -7.71 20.39 17.01
N ALA A 51 -7.93 19.09 17.23
CA ALA A 51 -6.89 18.05 17.12
C ALA A 51 -6.29 17.95 15.71
N TRP A 52 -7.02 18.41 14.70
CA TRP A 52 -6.62 18.39 13.28
C TRP A 52 -6.09 19.74 12.79
N ARG A 53 -6.06 20.77 13.65
CA ARG A 53 -5.62 22.12 13.28
C ARG A 53 -4.09 22.20 13.32
N ASP A 54 -3.48 22.20 12.14
CA ASP A 54 -2.09 22.63 11.97
C ASP A 54 -2.05 24.16 11.95
N ASP A 55 -1.74 24.79 13.09
CA ASP A 55 -1.61 26.25 13.22
C ASP A 55 -0.53 26.86 12.31
N SER A 56 0.32 26.01 11.71
CA SER A 56 1.38 26.39 10.77
C SER A 56 0.88 26.58 9.32
N ARG A 57 -0.33 26.12 8.99
CA ARG A 57 -0.80 26.05 7.60
C ARG A 57 -1.89 27.10 7.32
N PRO A 58 -1.66 28.07 6.41
CA PRO A 58 -2.70 29.03 6.06
C PRO A 58 -3.90 28.30 5.45
N ALA A 59 -5.09 28.65 5.91
CA ALA A 59 -6.37 28.04 5.56
C ALA A 59 -6.56 27.97 4.05
N ARG A 60 -6.24 26.81 3.46
CA ARG A 60 -6.59 26.51 2.08
C ARG A 60 -8.00 25.96 2.07
N HIS A 61 -8.93 26.85 1.78
CA HIS A 61 -10.27 26.57 1.28
C HIS A 61 -10.24 25.36 0.34
N GLU A 62 -11.03 24.34 0.68
CA GLU A 62 -11.72 23.43 -0.25
C GLU A 62 -10.88 22.99 -1.46
N ALA A 63 -9.98 22.05 -1.25
CA ALA A 63 -9.46 21.24 -2.34
C ALA A 63 -9.95 19.82 -2.09
N GLY A 64 -10.98 19.43 -2.85
CA GLY A 64 -11.40 18.05 -3.00
C GLY A 64 -10.18 17.16 -3.12
N SER A 65 -10.26 16.02 -2.45
CA SER A 65 -9.21 15.04 -2.30
C SER A 65 -8.69 14.54 -3.66
N ASP A 66 -7.77 15.30 -4.24
CA ASP A 66 -6.92 14.90 -5.34
C ASP A 66 -5.77 14.13 -4.68
N TRP A 67 -6.07 12.89 -4.29
CA TRP A 67 -5.07 12.00 -3.72
C TRP A 67 -3.97 11.88 -4.77
N PRO A 68 -2.69 12.21 -4.46
CA PRO A 68 -1.63 12.00 -5.41
C PRO A 68 -1.63 10.51 -5.76
N ARG A 69 -1.93 10.22 -7.03
CA ARG A 69 -1.84 8.88 -7.61
C ARG A 69 -0.41 8.40 -7.36
N ARG A 70 -0.22 7.67 -6.26
CA ARG A 70 1.07 7.07 -5.93
C ARG A 70 1.22 5.91 -6.90
N GLU A 71 1.96 6.18 -7.97
CA GLU A 71 2.41 5.22 -8.96
C GLU A 71 2.92 3.98 -8.19
N GLY A 72 2.24 2.85 -8.37
CA GLY A 72 2.59 1.60 -7.70
C GLY A 72 4.07 1.32 -7.88
N HIS A 73 4.74 0.93 -6.80
CA HIS A 73 6.19 0.73 -6.71
C HIS A 73 6.66 -0.36 -7.68
N ARG A 74 6.77 -0.03 -8.98
CA ARG A 74 7.48 -0.84 -9.96
C ARG A 74 8.93 -0.85 -9.52
N VAL A 75 9.36 -1.96 -8.91
CA VAL A 75 10.74 -2.15 -8.49
C VAL A 75 11.62 -1.83 -9.70
N PRO A 76 12.48 -0.80 -9.62
CA PRO A 76 13.27 -0.38 -10.76
C PRO A 76 14.07 -1.54 -11.32
N TRP A 77 14.13 -1.68 -12.64
CA TRP A 77 14.71 -2.85 -13.31
C TRP A 77 16.15 -3.18 -12.85
N TYR A 78 16.89 -2.19 -12.36
CA TYR A 78 18.25 -2.37 -11.83
C TYR A 78 18.31 -3.27 -10.59
N TRP A 79 17.25 -3.35 -9.77
CA TRP A 79 17.19 -4.27 -8.63
C TRP A 79 17.08 -5.74 -9.08
N TRP A 80 16.44 -6.00 -10.21
CA TRP A 80 16.44 -7.34 -10.82
C TRP A 80 17.85 -7.74 -11.27
N CYS A 81 18.60 -6.81 -11.87
CA CYS A 81 20.01 -7.05 -12.22
C CYS A 81 20.88 -7.30 -10.99
N ALA A 82 20.71 -6.51 -9.93
CA ALA A 82 21.44 -6.69 -8.68
C ALA A 82 21.16 -8.07 -8.05
N GLY A 83 19.90 -8.50 -8.02
CA GLY A 83 19.52 -9.84 -7.55
C GLY A 83 20.11 -10.97 -8.39
N ALA A 84 20.02 -10.87 -9.72
CA ALA A 84 20.58 -11.87 -10.63
C ALA A 84 22.11 -12.01 -10.48
N LEU A 85 22.83 -10.89 -10.33
CA LEU A 85 24.27 -10.87 -10.16
C LEU A 85 24.70 -11.50 -8.82
N LEU A 86 23.96 -11.23 -7.74
CA LEU A 86 24.22 -11.83 -6.43
C LEU A 86 24.01 -13.35 -6.44
N ILE A 87 22.95 -13.84 -7.10
CA ILE A 87 22.70 -15.28 -7.26
C ILE A 87 23.84 -15.95 -8.06
N ALA A 88 24.27 -15.34 -9.17
CA ALA A 88 25.38 -15.86 -9.96
C ALA A 88 26.68 -15.95 -9.14
N ALA A 89 26.98 -14.95 -8.32
CA ALA A 89 28.16 -14.94 -7.44
C ALA A 89 28.10 -16.08 -6.40
N LEU A 90 26.93 -16.33 -5.80
CA LEU A 90 26.75 -17.44 -4.85
C LEU A 90 26.94 -18.81 -5.51
N ILE A 91 26.38 -19.01 -6.71
CA ILE A 91 26.54 -20.26 -7.46
C ILE A 91 28.01 -20.50 -7.81
N LEU A 92 28.69 -19.47 -8.33
CA LEU A 92 30.13 -19.52 -8.65
C LEU A 92 30.99 -19.78 -7.41
N GLY A 93 30.62 -19.20 -6.26
CA GLY A 93 31.27 -19.45 -4.99
C GLY A 93 31.10 -20.89 -4.54
N ALA A 94 29.88 -21.42 -4.56
CA ALA A 94 29.59 -22.81 -4.18
C ALA A 94 30.28 -23.83 -5.09
N LEU A 95 30.39 -23.56 -6.40
CA LEU A 95 31.12 -24.40 -7.35
C LEU A 95 32.64 -24.37 -7.16
N ARG A 96 33.18 -23.31 -6.51
CA ARG A 96 34.60 -23.15 -6.21
C ARG A 96 35.01 -23.65 -4.83
N ILE A 97 34.06 -24.09 -4.02
CA ILE A 97 34.28 -24.70 -2.70
C ILE A 97 33.99 -26.20 -2.85
N PRO A 98 34.92 -27.01 -3.41
CA PRO A 98 34.83 -28.46 -3.33
C PRO A 98 35.10 -28.97 -1.92
#